data_AF-A0A843F5Q1-F1
#
_entry.id   AF-A0A843F5Q1-F1
#
_cell.length_a   1.000
_cell.length_b   1.000
_cell.length_c   1.000
_cell.angle_alpha   90.00
_cell.angle_beta   90.00
_cell.angle_gamma   90.00
#
_symmetry.space_group_name_H-M   'P 1'
#
loop_
_entity.id
_entity.type
_entity.pdbx_description
1 polymer ?
#
loop_
_entity_poly.entity_id
_entity_poly.type
_entity_poly.pdbx_seq_one_letter_code
_entity_poly.pdbx_strand_id
1 'polypeptide(L)'
;MEQSITILVVFLILATLLSASVFDWKYREIPDWHWAIMFVVGIIISIARVMDSDLGPVGFLMPLCVALIAFDCLFDRESSAITDVMIYISIAILAIVSFVAIGGDVGRTFISIPITYAAMNVLYYTGIVRGGADAKSIIAIASVFPTYPEILGMPLIDVPSGIESQVFTPAFAVLTMALVLSLLYGVFNLVRNLIAGNTMMPQMIMGTKMPIEKAKISKVWSMEDVVDGESVITTSAIEDDEVWKRLEDG
;
A
#
# COMPACT_ATOMS: atom_id res chain seq x y z
N MET A 1 -7.67 24.90 2.12
CA MET A 1 -8.61 23.95 2.71
C MET A 1 -8.79 24.29 4.18
N GLU A 2 -10.02 24.48 4.64
CA GLU A 2 -10.28 24.74 6.06
C GLU A 2 -9.83 23.57 6.94
N GLN A 3 -9.31 23.88 8.13
CA GLN A 3 -8.81 22.89 9.08
C GLN A 3 -9.86 21.81 9.40
N SER A 4 -11.14 22.20 9.50
CA SER A 4 -12.28 21.31 9.73
C SER A 4 -12.44 20.25 8.65
N ILE A 5 -12.24 20.60 7.37
CA ILE A 5 -12.32 19.67 6.25
C ILE A 5 -11.17 18.67 6.32
N THR A 6 -9.96 19.15 6.61
CA THR A 6 -8.77 18.28 6.74
C THR A 6 -8.96 17.24 7.85
N ILE A 7 -9.51 17.66 8.99
CA ILE A 7 -9.85 16.77 10.11
C ILE A 7 -10.87 15.72 9.69
N LEU A 8 -11.97 16.14 9.04
CA LEU A 8 -13.00 15.23 8.55
C LEU A 8 -12.42 14.18 7.60
N VAL A 9 -11.58 14.60 6.64
CA VAL A 9 -10.93 13.71 5.69
C VAL A 9 -10.03 12.72 6.42
N VAL A 10 -9.20 13.17 7.38
CA VAL A 10 -8.34 12.26 8.17
C VAL A 10 -9.17 11.22 8.93
N PHE A 11 -10.26 11.63 9.58
CA PHE A 11 -11.14 10.68 10.27
C PHE A 11 -11.80 9.68 9.31
N LEU A 12 -12.24 10.14 8.14
CA LEU A 12 -12.81 9.29 7.10
C LEU A 12 -11.79 8.25 6.63
N ILE A 13 -10.59 8.69 6.25
CA ILE A 13 -9.54 7.77 5.78
C ILE A 13 -9.12 6.80 6.89
N LEU A 14 -8.99 7.27 8.13
CA LEU A 14 -8.68 6.39 9.26
C LEU A 14 -9.76 5.33 9.46
N ALA A 15 -11.04 5.71 9.39
CA ALA A 15 -12.14 4.76 9.49
C ALA A 15 -12.12 3.73 8.34
N THR A 16 -11.81 4.16 7.12
CA THR A 16 -11.64 3.27 5.96
C THR A 16 -10.47 2.30 6.16
N LEU A 17 -9.31 2.76 6.61
CA LEU A 17 -8.15 1.91 6.87
C LEU A 17 -8.41 0.92 8.02
N LEU A 18 -9.05 1.35 9.10
CA LEU A 18 -9.44 0.46 10.20
C LEU A 18 -10.42 -0.61 9.73
N SER A 19 -11.41 -0.24 8.91
CA SER A 19 -12.31 -1.21 8.27
C SER A 19 -11.53 -2.21 7.42
N ALA A 20 -10.61 -1.73 6.57
CA ALA A 20 -9.76 -2.58 5.75
C ALA A 20 -8.93 -3.56 6.59
N SER A 21 -8.34 -3.10 7.70
CA SER A 21 -7.61 -3.97 8.64
C SER A 21 -8.50 -5.04 9.29
N VAL A 22 -9.77 -4.72 9.60
CA VAL A 22 -10.74 -5.70 10.12
C VAL A 22 -11.09 -6.74 9.05
N PHE A 23 -11.26 -6.31 7.79
CA PHE A 23 -11.52 -7.21 6.67
C PHE A 23 -10.33 -8.14 6.42
N ASP A 24 -9.11 -7.62 6.39
CA ASP A 24 -7.89 -8.42 6.27
C ASP A 24 -7.77 -9.44 7.41
N TRP A 25 -7.97 -9.01 8.66
CA TRP A 25 -7.86 -9.90 9.81
C TRP A 25 -8.89 -11.04 9.78
N LYS A 26 -10.14 -10.75 9.41
CA LYS A 26 -11.25 -11.71 9.46
C LYS A 26 -11.34 -12.58 8.21
N TYR A 27 -11.16 -11.97 7.04
CA TYR A 27 -11.43 -12.61 5.75
C TYR A 27 -10.15 -12.92 4.97
N ARG A 28 -9.01 -12.29 5.30
CA ARG A 28 -7.75 -12.34 4.52
C ARG A 28 -7.84 -11.72 3.12
N GLU A 29 -8.91 -10.97 2.88
CA GLU A 29 -9.18 -10.28 1.63
C GLU A 29 -9.78 -8.92 1.96
N ILE A 30 -9.30 -7.88 1.28
CA ILE A 30 -9.82 -6.52 1.42
C ILE A 30 -10.60 -6.16 0.15
N PRO A 31 -11.91 -5.90 0.25
CA PRO A 31 -12.69 -5.45 -0.91
C PRO A 31 -12.22 -4.08 -1.43
N ASP A 32 -12.22 -3.92 -2.76
CA ASP A 32 -11.73 -2.71 -3.45
C ASP A 32 -12.52 -1.43 -3.15
N TRP A 33 -13.73 -1.52 -2.58
CA TRP A 33 -14.51 -0.34 -2.22
C TRP A 33 -13.79 0.54 -1.17
N HIS A 34 -12.92 -0.03 -0.33
CA HIS A 34 -12.11 0.74 0.61
C HIS A 34 -11.22 1.72 -0.16
N TRP A 35 -10.51 1.23 -1.17
CA TRP A 35 -9.63 2.04 -2.01
C TRP A 35 -10.44 3.01 -2.88
N ALA A 36 -11.60 2.58 -3.38
CA ALA A 36 -12.48 3.44 -4.18
C ALA A 36 -12.95 4.67 -3.42
N ILE A 37 -13.34 4.54 -2.14
CA ILE A 37 -13.71 5.68 -1.29
C ILE A 37 -12.54 6.67 -1.20
N MET A 38 -11.33 6.17 -0.95
CA MET A 38 -10.14 7.00 -0.82
C MET A 38 -9.82 7.73 -2.14
N PHE A 39 -9.86 7.05 -3.28
CA PHE A 39 -9.64 7.67 -4.58
C PHE A 39 -10.69 8.73 -4.92
N VAL A 40 -11.97 8.46 -4.65
CA VAL A 40 -13.04 9.45 -4.85
C VAL A 40 -12.79 10.70 -4.01
N VAL A 41 -12.42 10.53 -2.75
CA VAL A 41 -12.05 11.64 -1.86
C VAL A 41 -10.83 12.40 -2.39
N GLY A 42 -9.78 11.70 -2.87
CA GLY A 42 -8.60 12.31 -3.47
C GLY A 42 -8.92 13.11 -4.75
N ILE A 43 -9.82 12.60 -5.60
CA ILE A 43 -10.31 13.31 -6.79
C ILE A 43 -11.09 14.57 -6.38
N ILE A 44 -11.98 14.48 -5.39
CA ILE A 44 -12.73 15.65 -4.88
C ILE A 44 -11.78 16.71 -4.31
N ILE A 45 -10.79 16.30 -3.52
CA ILE A 45 -9.80 17.22 -2.92
C ILE A 45 -8.95 17.88 -4.00
N SER A 46 -8.51 17.14 -5.02
CA SER A 46 -7.74 17.70 -6.12
C SER A 46 -8.57 18.68 -6.95
N ILE A 47 -9.85 18.39 -7.22
CA ILE A 47 -10.77 19.35 -7.86
C ILE A 47 -10.92 20.61 -7.00
N ALA A 48 -11.20 20.47 -5.71
CA ALA A 48 -11.36 21.61 -4.81
C ALA A 48 -10.11 22.50 -4.77
N ARG A 49 -8.92 21.90 -4.74
CA ARG A 49 -7.65 22.65 -4.80
C ARG A 49 -7.45 23.38 -6.12
N VAL A 50 -7.88 22.79 -7.24
CA VAL A 50 -7.86 23.47 -8.54
C VAL A 50 -8.82 24.66 -8.54
N MET A 51 -10.02 24.49 -7.99
CA MET A 51 -11.01 25.57 -7.88
C MET A 51 -10.58 26.72 -6.98
N ASP A 52 -9.83 26.42 -5.91
CA ASP A 52 -9.25 27.41 -4.99
C ASP A 52 -7.99 28.11 -5.55
N SER A 53 -7.52 27.70 -6.74
CA SER A 53 -6.26 28.16 -7.33
C SER A 53 -6.47 28.91 -8.66
N ASP A 54 -5.55 29.81 -8.99
CA ASP A 54 -5.59 30.56 -10.26
C ASP A 54 -5.07 29.74 -11.47
N LEU A 55 -5.09 28.42 -11.40
CA LEU A 55 -4.54 27.51 -12.41
C LEU A 55 -5.40 27.41 -13.69
N GLY A 56 -6.64 27.89 -13.64
CA GLY A 56 -7.58 27.82 -14.75
C GLY A 56 -7.86 26.37 -15.22
N PRO A 57 -8.25 26.17 -16.48
CA PRO A 57 -8.61 24.85 -17.01
C PRO A 57 -7.47 23.82 -16.97
N VAL A 58 -6.22 24.29 -17.01
CA VAL A 58 -5.04 23.43 -16.99
C VAL A 58 -4.92 22.66 -15.68
N GLY A 59 -5.40 23.23 -14.57
CA GLY A 59 -5.43 22.57 -13.26
C GLY A 59 -6.16 21.22 -13.27
N PHE A 60 -7.18 21.06 -14.13
CA PHE A 60 -7.98 19.82 -14.19
C PHE A 60 -7.24 18.60 -14.76
N LEU A 61 -6.04 18.79 -15.31
CA LEU A 61 -5.18 17.65 -15.69
C LEU A 61 -4.76 16.82 -14.45
N MET A 62 -4.67 17.44 -13.27
CA MET A 62 -4.35 16.76 -12.01
C MET A 62 -5.44 15.78 -11.55
N PRO A 63 -6.70 16.18 -11.32
CA PRO A 63 -7.75 15.24 -10.95
C PRO A 63 -8.00 14.18 -12.03
N LEU A 64 -7.78 14.52 -13.31
CA LEU A 64 -7.82 13.54 -14.40
C LEU A 64 -6.73 12.47 -14.25
N CYS A 65 -5.50 12.86 -13.90
CA CYS A 65 -4.40 11.93 -13.64
C CYS A 65 -4.72 11.01 -12.45
N VAL A 66 -5.23 11.56 -11.35
CA VAL A 66 -5.67 10.78 -10.19
C VAL A 66 -6.79 9.80 -10.56
N ALA A 67 -7.76 10.23 -11.37
CA ALA A 67 -8.85 9.39 -11.83
C ALA A 67 -8.37 8.22 -12.72
N LEU A 68 -7.37 8.44 -13.59
CA LEU A 68 -6.77 7.38 -14.38
C LEU A 68 -6.00 6.37 -13.52
N ILE A 69 -5.24 6.86 -12.53
CA ILE A 69 -4.57 5.99 -11.55
C ILE A 69 -5.60 5.18 -10.76
N ALA A 70 -6.69 5.80 -10.31
CA ALA A 70 -7.77 5.11 -9.61
C ALA A 70 -8.42 4.03 -10.49
N PHE A 71 -8.69 4.35 -11.75
CA PHE A 71 -9.23 3.38 -12.71
C PHE A 71 -8.29 2.18 -12.89
N ASP A 72 -7.00 2.43 -13.05
CA ASP A 72 -5.99 1.38 -13.18
C ASP A 72 -5.86 0.51 -11.92
N CYS A 73 -5.94 1.11 -10.73
CA CYS A 73 -5.83 0.38 -9.47
C CYS A 73 -7.09 -0.44 -9.10
N LEU A 74 -8.28 0.02 -9.49
CA LEU A 74 -9.55 -0.55 -9.03
C LEU A 74 -10.14 -1.56 -10.00
N PHE A 75 -9.80 -1.47 -11.28
CA PHE A 75 -10.38 -2.32 -12.30
C PHE A 75 -9.31 -3.25 -12.84
N ASP A 76 -9.44 -4.53 -12.49
CA ASP A 76 -8.66 -5.57 -13.14
C ASP A 76 -9.05 -5.61 -14.62
N ARG A 77 -8.03 -5.55 -15.47
CA ARG A 77 -8.20 -5.61 -16.93
C ARG A 77 -7.54 -6.87 -17.45
N GLU A 78 -8.26 -7.59 -18.30
CA GLU A 78 -7.64 -8.54 -19.21
C GLU A 78 -7.01 -7.75 -20.38
N SER A 79 -5.84 -7.16 -20.14
CA SER A 79 -5.07 -6.42 -21.13
C SER A 79 -3.87 -7.22 -21.63
N SER A 80 -3.46 -6.93 -22.87
CA SER A 80 -2.14 -7.35 -23.34
C SER A 80 -1.05 -6.50 -22.68
N ALA A 81 0.16 -7.04 -22.52
CA ALA A 81 1.30 -6.30 -21.95
C ALA A 81 1.58 -4.96 -22.67
N ILE A 82 1.32 -4.88 -23.98
CA ILE A 82 1.47 -3.65 -24.76
C ILE A 82 0.46 -2.60 -24.29
N THR A 83 -0.79 -3.00 -24.06
CA THR A 83 -1.86 -2.13 -23.58
C THR A 83 -1.52 -1.54 -22.22
N ASP A 84 -0.99 -2.34 -21.29
CA ASP A 84 -0.58 -1.85 -19.96
C ASP A 84 0.57 -0.85 -20.05
N VAL A 85 1.59 -1.15 -20.86
CA VAL A 85 2.69 -0.21 -21.11
C VAL A 85 2.19 1.11 -21.69
N MET A 86 1.25 1.07 -22.64
CA MET A 86 0.66 2.30 -23.20
C MET A 86 -0.09 3.11 -22.16
N ILE A 87 -0.79 2.46 -21.23
CA ILE A 87 -1.50 3.13 -20.14
C ILE A 87 -0.52 3.78 -19.17
N TYR A 88 0.54 3.07 -18.76
CA TYR A 88 1.57 3.63 -17.89
C TYR A 88 2.29 4.80 -18.54
N ILE A 89 2.61 4.71 -19.84
CA ILE A 89 3.17 5.83 -20.60
C ILE A 89 2.19 7.00 -20.66
N SER A 90 0.90 6.74 -20.86
CA SER A 90 -0.13 7.79 -20.91
C SER A 90 -0.28 8.51 -19.56
N ILE A 91 -0.29 7.77 -18.45
CA ILE A 91 -0.30 8.33 -17.09
C ILE A 91 0.98 9.13 -16.84
N ALA A 92 2.14 8.61 -17.24
CA ALA A 92 3.42 9.32 -17.09
C ALA A 92 3.46 10.62 -17.89
N ILE A 93 3.01 10.60 -19.15
CA ILE A 93 2.92 11.80 -19.99
C ILE A 93 1.97 12.81 -19.36
N LEU A 94 0.78 12.37 -18.93
CA LEU A 94 -0.19 13.26 -18.29
C LEU A 94 0.37 13.87 -17.00
N ALA A 95 1.09 13.09 -16.19
CA ALA A 95 1.77 13.58 -14.99
C ALA A 95 2.83 14.63 -15.31
N ILE A 96 3.69 14.38 -16.32
CA ILE A 96 4.74 15.31 -16.75
C ILE A 96 4.12 16.60 -17.30
N VAL A 97 3.11 16.49 -18.16
CA VAL A 97 2.41 17.65 -18.73
C VAL A 97 1.75 18.46 -17.62
N SER A 98 1.06 17.80 -16.68
CA SER A 98 0.46 18.47 -15.51
C SER A 98 1.51 19.22 -14.69
N PHE A 99 2.65 18.58 -14.41
CA PHE A 99 3.75 19.18 -13.66
C PHE A 99 4.33 20.41 -14.35
N VAL A 100 4.63 20.32 -15.64
CA VAL A 100 5.20 21.42 -16.43
C VAL A 100 4.21 22.55 -16.60
N ALA A 101 2.95 22.25 -16.88
CA ALA A 101 1.93 23.24 -17.19
C ALA A 101 1.47 24.01 -15.93
N ILE A 102 1.44 23.34 -14.77
CA ILE A 102 0.98 23.96 -13.51
C ILE A 102 2.15 24.63 -12.78
N GLY A 103 3.32 24.00 -12.78
CA GLY A 103 4.52 24.54 -12.17
C GLY A 103 4.39 24.81 -10.66
N GLY A 104 5.42 25.46 -10.11
CA GLY A 104 5.45 25.87 -8.70
C GLY A 104 5.31 24.72 -7.70
N ASP A 105 4.91 25.07 -6.48
CA ASP A 105 4.77 24.11 -5.38
C ASP A 105 3.53 23.22 -5.51
N VAL A 106 2.50 23.71 -6.21
CA VAL A 106 1.30 22.93 -6.50
C VAL A 106 1.64 21.79 -7.46
N GLY A 107 2.32 22.08 -8.57
CA GLY A 107 2.79 21.04 -9.51
C GLY A 107 3.67 19.99 -8.82
N ARG A 108 4.61 20.43 -7.99
CA ARG A 108 5.50 19.55 -7.19
C ARG A 108 4.76 18.69 -6.18
N THR A 109 3.70 19.22 -5.56
CA THR A 109 2.88 18.45 -4.63
C THR A 109 2.20 17.29 -5.33
N PHE A 110 1.62 17.54 -6.51
CA PHE A 110 0.80 16.54 -7.19
C PHE A 110 1.61 15.55 -8.03
N ILE A 111 2.83 15.88 -8.48
CA ILE A 111 3.70 14.88 -9.14
C ILE A 111 4.11 13.75 -8.19
N SER A 112 4.02 13.97 -6.88
CA SER A 112 4.29 12.94 -5.88
C SER A 112 3.33 11.75 -5.99
N ILE A 113 2.07 11.96 -6.41
CA ILE A 113 1.06 10.89 -6.57
C ILE A 113 1.47 9.89 -7.67
N PRO A 114 1.72 10.29 -8.93
CA PRO A 114 2.18 9.38 -9.97
C PRO A 114 3.56 8.79 -9.67
N ILE A 115 4.43 9.50 -8.93
CA ILE A 115 5.71 8.93 -8.45
C ILE A 115 5.45 7.79 -7.46
N THR A 116 4.57 7.98 -6.46
CA THR A 116 4.20 6.92 -5.53
C THR A 116 3.54 5.76 -6.26
N TYR A 117 2.65 6.04 -7.21
CA TYR A 117 2.05 5.01 -8.07
C TYR A 117 3.10 4.20 -8.84
N ALA A 118 4.04 4.86 -9.51
CA ALA A 118 5.13 4.18 -10.21
C ALA A 118 6.00 3.35 -9.25
N ALA A 119 6.36 3.92 -8.10
CA ALA A 119 7.17 3.23 -7.09
C ALA A 119 6.46 1.98 -6.56
N MET A 120 5.17 2.07 -6.21
CA MET A 120 4.41 0.92 -5.72
C MET A 120 4.23 -0.16 -6.79
N ASN A 121 4.05 0.21 -8.05
CA ASN A 121 4.03 -0.77 -9.15
C ASN A 121 5.39 -1.47 -9.30
N VAL A 122 6.51 -0.74 -9.22
CA VAL A 122 7.85 -1.36 -9.25
C VAL A 122 8.02 -2.33 -8.07
N LEU A 123 7.63 -1.93 -6.85
CA LEU A 123 7.72 -2.79 -5.68
C LEU A 123 6.81 -4.02 -5.79
N TYR A 124 5.64 -3.88 -6.40
CA TYR A 124 4.71 -4.98 -6.65
C TYR A 124 5.26 -5.97 -7.69
N TYR A 125 5.69 -5.48 -8.86
CA TYR A 125 6.23 -6.34 -9.93
C TYR A 125 7.57 -7.01 -9.58
N THR A 126 8.37 -6.39 -8.70
CA THR A 126 9.59 -7.01 -8.17
C THR A 126 9.31 -8.04 -7.07
N GLY A 127 8.07 -8.15 -6.61
CA GLY A 127 7.67 -9.06 -5.53
C GLY A 127 8.13 -8.64 -4.14
N ILE A 128 8.64 -7.41 -3.98
CA ILE A 128 8.97 -6.84 -2.66
C ILE A 128 7.68 -6.62 -1.87
N VAL A 129 6.65 -6.08 -2.54
CA VAL A 129 5.29 -5.99 -2.02
C VAL A 129 4.46 -7.07 -2.67
N ARG A 130 4.14 -8.13 -1.92
CA ARG A 130 3.36 -9.27 -2.45
C ARG A 130 1.85 -9.01 -2.45
N GLY A 131 1.37 -8.12 -1.59
CA GLY A 131 -0.05 -7.81 -1.47
C GLY A 131 -0.49 -6.68 -2.41
N GLY A 132 -1.41 -6.98 -3.34
CA GLY A 132 -2.06 -5.96 -4.15
C GLY A 132 -2.82 -4.93 -3.29
N ALA A 133 -3.38 -5.36 -2.16
CA ALA A 133 -4.03 -4.48 -1.19
C ALA A 133 -3.09 -3.43 -0.59
N ASP A 134 -1.86 -3.82 -0.22
CA ASP A 134 -0.87 -2.91 0.33
C ASP A 134 -0.49 -1.84 -0.71
N ALA A 135 -0.24 -2.26 -1.95
CA ALA A 135 0.06 -1.34 -3.06
C ALA A 135 -1.09 -0.35 -3.28
N LYS A 136 -2.33 -0.85 -3.45
CA LYS A 136 -3.52 -0.01 -3.64
C LYS A 136 -3.71 0.97 -2.47
N SER A 137 -3.48 0.52 -1.23
CA SER A 137 -3.64 1.37 -0.04
C SER A 137 -2.68 2.56 -0.02
N ILE A 138 -1.39 2.35 -0.33
CA ILE A 138 -0.37 3.39 -0.33
C ILE A 138 -0.63 4.39 -1.48
N ILE A 139 -1.02 3.91 -2.65
CA ILE A 139 -1.39 4.75 -3.79
C ILE A 139 -2.63 5.59 -3.44
N ALA A 140 -3.64 4.98 -2.82
CA ALA A 140 -4.84 5.67 -2.39
C ALA A 140 -4.53 6.75 -1.33
N ILE A 141 -3.66 6.47 -0.35
CA ILE A 141 -3.20 7.46 0.64
C ILE A 141 -2.53 8.65 -0.06
N ALA A 142 -1.63 8.40 -1.02
CA ALA A 142 -0.98 9.46 -1.77
C ALA A 142 -1.98 10.35 -2.52
N SER A 143 -3.06 9.76 -3.06
CA SER A 143 -4.11 10.52 -3.75
C SER A 143 -4.88 11.48 -2.83
N VAL A 144 -5.08 11.11 -1.57
CA VAL A 144 -5.81 11.92 -0.59
C VAL A 144 -4.90 12.94 0.10
N PHE A 145 -3.70 12.52 0.48
CA PHE A 145 -2.72 13.31 1.22
C PHE A 145 -1.40 13.43 0.44
N PRO A 146 -1.37 14.21 -0.65
CA PRO A 146 -0.14 14.47 -1.39
C PRO A 146 0.84 15.35 -0.59
N THR A 147 0.34 16.06 0.43
CA THR A 147 1.13 16.78 1.44
C THR A 147 0.72 16.36 2.84
N TYR A 148 1.62 16.53 3.82
CA TYR A 148 1.31 16.24 5.21
C TYR A 148 0.09 17.06 5.67
N PRO A 149 -0.94 16.42 6.24
CA PRO A 149 -2.06 17.13 6.81
C PRO A 149 -1.62 17.84 8.10
N GLU A 150 -1.75 19.17 8.13
CA GLU A 150 -1.48 19.97 9.32
C GLU A 150 -2.72 20.00 10.22
N ILE A 151 -2.70 19.24 11.31
CA ILE A 151 -3.84 19.07 12.22
C ILE A 151 -3.36 19.08 13.66
N LEU A 152 -3.99 19.91 14.51
CA LEU A 152 -3.78 19.89 15.97
C LEU A 152 -2.30 19.94 16.40
N GLY A 153 -1.45 20.69 15.68
CA GLY A 153 -0.01 20.78 15.95
C GLY A 153 0.82 19.61 15.42
N MET A 154 0.25 18.74 14.58
CA MET A 154 0.97 17.77 13.76
C MET A 154 1.34 18.37 12.41
N PRO A 155 2.45 17.93 11.77
CA PRO A 155 3.35 16.84 12.18
C PRO A 155 4.24 17.20 13.40
N LEU A 156 4.50 16.21 14.27
CA LEU A 156 5.35 16.38 15.47
C LEU A 156 6.85 16.46 15.14
N ILE A 157 7.24 15.94 13.97
CA ILE A 157 8.59 15.98 13.44
C ILE A 157 8.54 16.91 12.23
N ASP A 158 9.43 17.90 12.20
CA ASP A 158 9.50 18.84 11.08
C ASP A 158 9.73 18.10 9.76
N VAL A 159 8.94 18.48 8.77
CA VAL A 159 9.07 17.95 7.41
C VAL A 159 10.25 18.66 6.75
N PRO A 160 11.22 17.94 6.16
CA PRO A 160 12.37 18.56 5.51
C PRO A 160 11.95 19.59 4.46
N SER A 161 12.43 20.83 4.57
CA SER A 161 12.15 21.87 3.59
C SER A 161 13.09 21.73 2.39
N GLY A 162 12.66 21.04 1.33
CA GLY A 162 13.47 20.83 0.13
C GLY A 162 12.84 19.87 -0.89
N ILE A 163 13.65 19.31 -1.79
CA ILE A 163 13.20 18.25 -2.72
C ILE A 163 12.78 16.99 -1.94
N GLU A 164 13.35 16.79 -0.76
CA GLU A 164 13.05 15.66 0.13
C GLU A 164 11.57 15.59 0.52
N SER A 165 10.86 16.71 0.68
CA SER A 165 9.42 16.71 0.97
C SER A 165 8.55 16.17 -0.16
N GLN A 166 9.07 16.15 -1.39
CA GLN A 166 8.38 15.59 -2.56
C GLN A 166 8.54 14.07 -2.64
N VAL A 167 9.62 13.53 -2.04
CA VAL A 167 9.89 12.08 -1.99
C VAL A 167 9.29 11.47 -0.73
N PHE A 168 9.49 12.10 0.43
CA PHE A 168 8.93 11.68 1.71
C PHE A 168 7.50 12.20 1.88
N THR A 169 6.59 11.72 1.03
CA THR A 169 5.16 12.00 1.18
C THR A 169 4.58 11.28 2.40
N PRO A 170 3.37 11.67 2.85
CA PRO A 170 2.66 10.91 3.88
C PRO A 170 2.51 9.42 3.56
N ALA A 171 2.32 9.06 2.29
CA ALA A 171 2.22 7.67 1.86
C ALA A 171 3.52 6.89 2.10
N PHE A 172 4.67 7.48 1.76
CA PHE A 172 5.98 6.87 2.04
C PHE A 172 6.30 6.85 3.54
N ALA A 173 5.88 7.84 4.31
CA ALA A 173 6.03 7.83 5.77
C ALA A 173 5.24 6.68 6.40
N VAL A 174 4.00 6.46 5.97
CA VAL A 174 3.17 5.33 6.40
C VAL A 174 3.83 4.00 6.03
N LEU A 175 4.31 3.85 4.78
CA LEU A 175 5.04 2.64 4.35
C LEU A 175 6.28 2.38 5.21
N THR A 176 7.07 3.42 5.47
CA THR A 176 8.29 3.33 6.29
C THR A 176 7.96 2.92 7.72
N MET A 177 6.94 3.53 8.32
CA MET A 177 6.50 3.18 9.67
C MET A 177 5.95 1.74 9.72
N ALA A 178 5.19 1.32 8.71
CA ALA A 178 4.71 -0.05 8.59
C ALA A 178 5.87 -1.06 8.51
N LEU A 179 6.93 -0.74 7.77
CA LEU A 179 8.15 -1.56 7.72
C LEU A 179 8.82 -1.67 9.11
N VAL A 180 8.97 -0.57 9.84
CA VAL A 180 9.54 -0.58 11.20
C VAL A 180 8.69 -1.45 12.15
N LEU A 181 7.36 -1.30 12.11
CA LEU A 181 6.45 -2.11 12.91
C LEU A 181 6.54 -3.61 12.54
N SER A 182 6.71 -3.92 11.27
CA SER A 182 6.87 -5.29 10.78
C SER A 182 8.18 -5.91 11.27
N LEU A 183 9.27 -5.15 11.31
CA LEU A 183 10.54 -5.57 11.89
C LEU A 183 10.42 -5.84 13.39
N LEU A 184 9.71 -4.98 14.13
CA LEU A 184 9.44 -5.20 15.56
C LEU A 184 8.63 -6.48 15.79
N TYR A 185 7.68 -6.79 14.91
CA TYR A 185 6.95 -8.05 14.97
C TYR A 185 7.86 -9.26 14.71
N GLY A 186 8.82 -9.15 13.79
CA GLY A 186 9.87 -10.17 13.59
C GLY A 186 10.72 -10.40 14.84
N VAL A 187 11.09 -9.32 15.55
CA VAL A 187 11.80 -9.41 16.85
C VAL A 187 10.93 -10.08 17.91
N PHE A 188 9.63 -9.76 17.97
CA PHE A 188 8.70 -10.44 18.86
C PHE A 188 8.63 -11.95 18.59
N ASN A 189 8.55 -12.36 17.32
CA ASN A 189 8.59 -13.77 16.93
C ASN A 189 9.90 -14.45 17.36
N LEU A 190 11.03 -13.78 17.14
CA LEU A 190 12.35 -14.27 17.55
C LEU A 190 12.38 -14.59 19.05
N VAL A 191 11.97 -13.63 19.90
CA VAL A 191 11.95 -13.82 21.36
C VAL A 191 11.00 -14.94 21.76
N ARG A 192 9.78 -14.96 21.20
CA ARG A 192 8.79 -16.01 21.51
C ARG A 192 9.29 -17.41 21.13
N ASN A 193 9.89 -17.55 19.95
CA ASN A 193 10.39 -18.84 19.47
C ASN A 193 11.59 -19.32 20.27
N LEU A 194 12.49 -18.41 20.70
CA LEU A 194 13.59 -18.74 21.61
C LEU A 194 13.07 -19.27 22.95
N ILE A 195 12.06 -18.63 23.55
CA ILE A 195 11.44 -19.08 24.81
C ILE A 195 10.79 -20.47 24.63
N ALA A 196 10.18 -20.72 23.46
CA ALA A 196 9.57 -22.00 23.15
C ALA A 196 10.57 -23.10 22.73
N GLY A 197 11.87 -22.81 22.68
CA GLY A 197 12.92 -23.75 22.25
C GLY A 197 12.96 -23.98 20.73
N ASN A 198 12.26 -23.18 19.93
CA ASN A 198 12.28 -23.24 18.47
C ASN A 198 13.42 -22.39 17.91
N THR A 199 14.58 -23.00 17.65
CA THR A 199 15.82 -22.27 17.30
C THR A 199 16.18 -22.32 15.80
N MET A 200 15.26 -22.73 14.94
CA MET A 200 15.54 -22.89 13.51
C MET A 200 15.46 -21.55 12.76
N MET A 201 16.54 -21.18 12.08
CA MET A 201 16.62 -19.97 11.24
C MET A 201 16.30 -20.30 9.78
N PRO A 202 15.60 -19.42 9.02
CA PRO A 202 15.06 -18.11 9.43
C PRO A 202 13.67 -18.15 10.10
N GLN A 203 13.09 -19.34 10.30
CA GLN A 203 11.70 -19.53 10.73
C GLN A 203 11.41 -18.93 12.11
N MET A 204 12.41 -18.88 12.99
CA MET A 204 12.28 -18.27 14.30
C MET A 204 11.95 -16.77 14.24
N ILE A 205 12.29 -16.07 13.14
CA ILE A 205 11.91 -14.68 12.90
C ILE A 205 10.61 -14.61 12.08
N MET A 206 10.50 -15.45 11.04
CA MET A 206 9.47 -15.36 10.02
C MET A 206 8.12 -16.00 10.40
N GLY A 207 8.09 -16.94 11.34
CA GLY A 207 6.85 -17.60 11.72
C GLY A 207 6.91 -18.33 13.05
N THR A 208 6.05 -19.34 13.20
CA THR A 208 5.73 -19.92 14.51
C THR A 208 5.42 -21.40 14.34
N LYS A 209 5.99 -22.25 15.20
CA LYS A 209 5.66 -23.68 15.19
C LYS A 209 4.28 -23.91 15.81
N MET A 210 3.41 -24.65 15.12
CA MET A 210 2.07 -24.98 15.62
C MET A 210 1.60 -26.35 15.11
N PRO A 211 0.70 -27.05 15.84
CA PRO A 211 0.10 -28.29 15.37
C PRO A 211 -0.75 -28.09 14.10
N ILE A 212 -0.77 -29.09 13.21
CA ILE A 212 -1.45 -29.04 11.90
C ILE A 212 -2.95 -28.77 12.09
N GLU A 213 -3.60 -29.38 13.09
CA GLU A 213 -5.03 -29.22 13.36
C GLU A 213 -5.36 -27.76 13.69
N LYS A 214 -4.44 -27.08 14.40
CA LYS A 214 -4.57 -25.66 14.72
C LYS A 214 -4.23 -24.78 13.52
N ALA A 215 -3.26 -25.18 12.70
CA ALA A 215 -2.85 -24.43 11.51
C ALA A 215 -4.00 -24.31 10.50
N LYS A 216 -4.71 -25.41 10.22
CA LYS A 216 -5.85 -25.47 9.29
C LYS A 216 -6.96 -24.48 9.63
N ILE A 217 -7.25 -24.29 10.92
CA ILE A 217 -8.29 -23.35 11.37
C ILE A 217 -7.81 -21.90 11.49
N SER A 218 -6.50 -21.66 11.47
CA SER A 218 -5.90 -20.35 11.78
C SER A 218 -5.65 -19.46 10.55
N LYS A 219 -6.04 -19.88 9.34
CA LYS A 219 -5.78 -19.16 8.07
C LYS A 219 -4.32 -18.68 7.98
N VAL A 220 -3.39 -19.59 8.23
CA VAL A 220 -1.95 -19.36 8.13
C VAL A 220 -1.41 -20.08 6.91
N TRP A 221 -0.31 -19.60 6.34
CA TRP A 221 0.42 -20.31 5.30
C TRP A 221 1.49 -21.21 5.90
N SER A 222 1.67 -22.39 5.32
CA SER A 222 2.72 -23.33 5.76
C SER A 222 4.09 -22.84 5.29
N MET A 223 5.12 -23.08 6.11
CA MET A 223 6.54 -22.94 5.71
C MET A 223 7.25 -24.31 5.72
N GLU A 224 6.47 -25.39 5.72
CA GLU A 224 6.89 -26.77 5.70
C GLU A 224 6.08 -27.51 4.63
N ASP A 225 6.73 -28.35 3.84
CA ASP A 225 6.11 -29.23 2.85
C ASP A 225 6.68 -30.64 2.98
N VAL A 226 6.05 -31.62 2.33
CA VAL A 226 6.62 -32.96 2.15
C VAL A 226 6.95 -33.15 0.68
N VAL A 227 8.24 -33.36 0.40
CA VAL A 227 8.75 -33.66 -0.94
C VAL A 227 9.44 -35.02 -0.87
N ASP A 228 9.01 -35.96 -1.72
CA ASP A 228 9.55 -37.33 -1.77
C ASP A 228 9.48 -38.09 -0.42
N GLY A 229 8.51 -37.77 0.43
CA GLY A 229 8.31 -38.41 1.75
C GLY A 229 9.20 -37.84 2.86
N GLU A 230 9.97 -36.79 2.59
CA GLU A 230 10.74 -36.06 3.61
C GLU A 230 10.13 -34.67 3.85
N SER A 231 10.07 -34.25 5.13
CA SER A 231 9.69 -32.88 5.48
C SER A 231 10.80 -31.92 5.06
N VAL A 232 10.45 -31.01 4.13
CA VAL A 232 11.30 -29.95 3.62
C VAL A 232 10.77 -28.62 4.10
N ILE A 233 11.65 -27.86 4.74
CA ILE A 233 11.30 -26.54 5.28
C ILE A 233 11.64 -25.49 4.22
N THR A 234 10.64 -24.67 3.87
CA THR A 234 10.79 -23.62 2.87
C THR A 234 11.16 -22.28 3.53
N THR A 235 11.82 -21.42 2.76
CA THR A 235 12.15 -20.06 3.18
C THR A 235 10.99 -19.07 2.99
N SER A 236 9.92 -19.50 2.31
CA SER A 236 8.72 -18.70 2.09
C SER A 236 7.47 -19.51 2.32
N ALA A 237 6.40 -18.82 2.71
CA ALA A 237 5.05 -19.35 2.77
C ALA A 237 4.66 -20.05 1.46
N ILE A 238 4.06 -21.24 1.59
CA ILE A 238 3.51 -22.02 0.48
C ILE A 238 2.01 -21.73 0.41
N GLU A 239 1.57 -21.26 -0.75
CA GLU A 239 0.17 -20.85 -1.02
C GLU A 239 -0.63 -21.97 -1.70
N ASP A 240 -0.21 -23.22 -1.55
CA ASP A 240 -0.87 -24.39 -2.14
C ASP A 240 -1.77 -25.09 -1.11
N ASP A 241 -3.06 -25.16 -1.40
CA ASP A 241 -4.07 -25.80 -0.54
C ASP A 241 -3.80 -27.30 -0.36
N GLU A 242 -3.06 -27.94 -1.27
CA GLU A 242 -2.71 -29.37 -1.17
C GLU A 242 -1.56 -29.65 -0.20
N VAL A 243 -0.83 -28.63 0.24
CA VAL A 243 0.27 -28.75 1.23
C VAL A 243 -0.22 -29.43 2.50
N TRP A 244 -1.44 -29.13 2.93
CA TRP A 244 -2.01 -29.72 4.14
C TRP A 244 -2.24 -31.23 4.03
N LYS A 245 -2.53 -31.75 2.84
CA LYS A 245 -2.66 -33.18 2.61
C LYS A 245 -1.29 -33.85 2.62
N ARG A 246 -0.31 -33.24 1.95
CA ARG A 246 1.08 -33.75 1.92
C ARG A 246 1.69 -33.84 3.31
N LEU A 247 1.44 -32.85 4.17
CA LEU A 247 1.88 -32.84 5.57
C LEU A 247 1.16 -33.86 6.47
N GLU A 248 0.01 -34.38 6.08
CA GLU A 248 -0.70 -35.43 6.83
C GLU A 248 -0.32 -36.84 6.37
N ASP A 249 -0.01 -36.99 5.08
CA ASP A 249 0.30 -38.28 4.43
C ASP A 249 1.79 -38.67 4.54
N GLY A 250 2.68 -37.72 4.85
CA GLY A 250 4.13 -37.94 5.05
C GLY A 250 4.52 -38.15 6.51
#